data_AF-A0A7C3YZ06-F1
#
_entry.id   AF-A0A7C3YZ06-F1
#
_cell.length_a   1.000
_cell.length_b   1.000
_cell.length_c   1.000
_cell.angle_alpha   90.00
_cell.angle_beta   90.00
_cell.angle_gamma   90.00
#
_symmetry.space_group_name_H-M   'P 1'
#
loop_
_entity.id
_entity.type
_entity.pdbx_description
1 polymer ?
#
loop_
_entity_poly.entity_id
_entity_poly.type
_entity_poly.pdbx_seq_one_letter_code
_entity_poly.pdbx_strand_id
1 'polypeptide(L)'
;MGFCGKGVAFALKKPLFLVTALLGVFLLAAPAMAAPAIVIDGCQLTSDLAPVVQGDQVYLPLRSVATALGTTVAWDPATQTATVSKNGTVLTVDRPDLSMQLDGQALPGSALVTGGQILVPAQVLEKALGARVTLDSVSGNVYIDYQETVDGLTPEQLLVKSGEAAKTSGTYKFTARLDVSTSAQGQPAVTLPMQIQGQVQEPGLAYTLSTMSMGGKEIKSESYVDDGKMYMNVNGAGWKEVPVSSSLSNMQQEFGNDPAANVDMIGAMGGIISAMTPQTVDGATCDVVRVTVDPVRFKTWLTKMMGAVTSSGDNQAQVQKLLQDMLGVMRINNLAFEIFIDPQTYLLRQEYLTMEMSVDMPPAPMTLTEHGAFRMYGFGQPVQMPQVPAGQ
;
A
#
# COMPACT_ATOMS: atom_id res chain seq x y z
N MET A 1 -25.68 37.96 -83.07
CA MET A 1 -26.80 37.20 -82.46
C MET A 1 -26.25 36.32 -81.36
N GLY A 2 -26.85 36.35 -80.16
CA GLY A 2 -26.87 35.20 -79.24
C GLY A 2 -25.66 34.91 -78.35
N PHE A 3 -25.60 35.61 -77.22
CA PHE A 3 -25.14 35.21 -75.88
C PHE A 3 -24.43 33.86 -75.58
N CYS A 4 -23.42 33.99 -74.69
CA CYS A 4 -23.18 33.22 -73.45
C CYS A 4 -22.02 32.20 -73.41
N GLY A 5 -21.04 32.51 -72.54
CA GLY A 5 -20.66 31.59 -71.46
C GLY A 5 -19.29 30.92 -71.51
N LYS A 6 -18.32 31.53 -70.78
CA LYS A 6 -17.33 30.94 -69.83
C LYS A 6 -16.55 29.70 -70.31
N GLY A 7 -15.22 29.61 -70.31
CA GLY A 7 -14.14 30.32 -69.63
C GLY A 7 -13.17 29.28 -69.04
N VAL A 8 -11.86 29.37 -69.27
CA VAL A 8 -10.78 28.85 -68.39
C VAL A 8 -9.52 29.65 -68.74
N ALA A 9 -8.95 30.36 -67.75
CA ALA A 9 -7.70 31.10 -67.90
C ALA A 9 -6.57 30.39 -67.15
N PHE A 10 -5.58 29.94 -67.92
CA PHE A 10 -4.23 29.63 -67.45
C PHE A 10 -3.51 30.95 -67.14
N ALA A 11 -2.87 31.08 -65.97
CA ALA A 11 -1.85 32.10 -65.77
C ALA A 11 -0.83 31.67 -64.71
N LEU A 12 0.39 31.41 -65.18
CA LEU A 12 1.60 31.28 -64.39
C LEU A 12 2.48 32.51 -64.70
N LYS A 13 2.86 33.29 -63.68
CA LYS A 13 4.25 33.72 -63.34
C LYS A 13 4.34 35.04 -62.53
N LYS A 14 4.72 34.85 -61.25
CA LYS A 14 5.58 35.66 -60.32
C LYS A 14 5.05 37.04 -59.86
N PRO A 15 5.24 37.48 -58.59
CA PRO A 15 6.54 37.50 -57.91
C PRO A 15 6.56 37.30 -56.36
N LEU A 16 7.78 37.10 -55.82
CA LEU A 16 8.29 37.74 -54.60
C LEU A 16 7.28 38.06 -53.47
N PHE A 17 7.12 37.17 -52.48
CA PHE A 17 6.67 37.41 -51.08
C PHE A 17 6.23 36.08 -50.44
N LEU A 18 7.14 35.13 -50.16
CA LEU A 18 6.77 33.91 -49.42
C LEU A 18 7.97 33.13 -48.84
N VAL A 19 9.07 33.83 -48.54
CA VAL A 19 10.26 33.23 -47.89
C VAL A 19 10.49 33.78 -46.47
N THR A 20 9.63 34.67 -45.97
CA THR A 20 9.75 35.32 -44.64
C THR A 20 8.67 34.92 -43.63
N ALA A 21 7.88 33.87 -43.88
CA ALA A 21 6.82 33.42 -42.96
C ALA A 21 6.91 31.94 -42.55
N LEU A 22 8.04 31.26 -42.85
CA LEU A 22 8.27 29.84 -42.50
C LEU A 22 9.45 29.63 -41.53
N LEU A 23 9.94 30.69 -40.87
CA LEU A 23 11.06 30.64 -39.93
C LEU A 23 10.74 31.17 -38.52
N GLY A 24 9.45 31.30 -38.18
CA GLY A 24 8.99 32.03 -36.98
C GLY A 24 8.11 31.24 -36.00
N VAL A 25 8.01 29.91 -36.14
CA VAL A 25 7.29 29.06 -35.18
C VAL A 25 8.13 27.82 -34.87
N PHE A 26 9.34 28.04 -34.34
CA PHE A 26 9.89 27.09 -33.39
C PHE A 26 9.09 27.35 -32.11
N LEU A 27 8.00 26.59 -31.94
CA LEU A 27 7.31 26.51 -30.67
C LEU A 27 8.39 26.17 -29.64
N LEU A 28 8.69 27.11 -28.75
CA LEU A 28 9.31 26.80 -27.47
C LEU A 28 8.30 25.90 -26.75
N ALA A 29 8.37 24.59 -27.00
CA ALA A 29 8.01 23.63 -25.97
C ALA A 29 9.00 23.89 -24.85
N ALA A 30 8.65 24.81 -23.94
CA ALA A 30 9.35 24.91 -22.68
C ALA A 30 9.34 23.49 -22.10
N PRO A 31 10.49 22.90 -21.75
CA PRO A 31 10.47 21.67 -20.99
C PRO A 31 9.61 21.97 -19.75
N ALA A 32 8.54 21.19 -19.56
CA ALA A 32 7.82 21.22 -18.31
C ALA A 32 8.84 20.81 -17.25
N MET A 33 9.38 21.80 -16.53
CA MET A 33 10.20 21.55 -15.34
C MET A 33 9.34 20.69 -14.43
N ALA A 34 9.78 19.44 -14.22
CA ALA A 34 9.07 18.54 -13.32
C ALA A 34 8.96 19.20 -11.95
N ALA A 35 7.80 19.07 -11.31
CA ALA A 35 7.63 19.57 -9.95
C ALA A 35 8.65 18.89 -9.02
N PRO A 36 9.21 19.61 -8.03
CA PRO A 36 10.16 19.03 -7.09
C PRO A 36 9.61 17.78 -6.40
N ALA A 37 10.41 16.73 -6.34
CA ALA A 37 10.02 15.46 -5.74
C ALA A 37 10.43 15.35 -4.26
N ILE A 38 9.75 14.47 -3.52
CA ILE A 38 10.18 13.99 -2.22
C ILE A 38 10.71 12.57 -2.42
N VAL A 39 11.91 12.28 -1.94
CA VAL A 39 12.56 10.98 -2.03
C VAL A 39 12.90 10.52 -0.62
N ILE A 40 12.42 9.34 -0.21
CA ILE A 40 12.66 8.75 1.10
C ILE A 40 13.47 7.48 0.90
N ASP A 41 14.68 7.42 1.47
CA ASP A 41 15.62 6.28 1.34
C ASP A 41 15.79 5.80 -0.11
N GLY A 42 15.93 6.75 -1.04
CA GLY A 42 16.06 6.49 -2.48
C GLY A 42 14.75 6.16 -3.21
N CYS A 43 13.64 5.98 -2.50
CA CYS A 43 12.31 5.78 -3.09
C CYS A 43 11.56 7.11 -3.23
N GLN A 44 11.19 7.48 -4.45
CA GLN A 44 10.35 8.65 -4.69
C GLN A 44 8.95 8.44 -4.07
N LEU A 45 8.58 9.33 -3.15
CA LEU A 45 7.25 9.37 -2.52
C LEU A 45 6.25 9.96 -3.51
N THR A 46 5.09 9.31 -3.66
CA THR A 46 4.00 9.94 -4.40
C THR A 46 3.23 10.87 -3.48
N SER A 47 3.35 12.17 -3.72
CA SER A 47 2.67 13.20 -2.94
C SER A 47 1.85 14.10 -3.85
N ASP A 48 0.61 14.38 -3.46
CA ASP A 48 -0.28 15.32 -4.17
C ASP A 48 0.24 16.76 -4.12
N LEU A 49 1.15 17.05 -3.18
CA LEU A 49 1.81 18.35 -3.05
C LEU A 49 3.32 18.19 -3.10
N ALA A 50 3.95 19.03 -3.92
CA ALA A 50 5.39 19.20 -3.93
C ALA A 50 5.88 19.91 -2.65
N PRO A 51 7.16 19.74 -2.27
CA PRO A 51 7.79 20.57 -1.27
C PRO A 51 7.62 22.06 -1.59
N VAL A 52 7.37 22.86 -0.56
CA VAL A 52 7.31 24.31 -0.69
C VAL A 52 8.55 24.92 -0.04
N VAL A 53 9.32 25.68 -0.81
CA VAL A 53 10.46 26.44 -0.29
C VAL A 53 10.01 27.88 -0.08
N GLN A 54 10.05 28.35 1.16
CA GLN A 54 9.73 29.74 1.52
C GLN A 54 10.87 30.33 2.33
N GLY A 55 11.61 31.26 1.71
CA GLY A 55 12.87 31.75 2.28
C GLY A 55 13.88 30.61 2.40
N ASP A 56 14.46 30.45 3.59
CA ASP A 56 15.42 29.38 3.92
C ASP A 56 14.74 28.13 4.52
N GLN A 57 13.41 28.07 4.52
CA GLN A 57 12.64 26.95 5.06
C GLN A 57 12.03 26.10 3.96
N VAL A 58 12.16 24.79 4.10
CA VAL A 58 11.49 23.78 3.29
C VAL A 58 10.29 23.25 4.08
N TYR A 59 9.13 23.22 3.44
CA TYR A 59 7.88 22.73 3.99
C TYR A 59 7.46 21.47 3.26
N LEU A 60 7.10 20.45 4.03
CA LEU A 60 6.76 19.12 3.53
C LEU A 60 5.34 18.73 3.94
N PRO A 61 4.57 18.05 3.07
CA PRO A 61 3.23 17.56 3.40
C PRO A 61 3.30 16.59 4.58
N LEU A 62 2.72 17.00 5.71
CA LEU A 62 2.83 16.28 6.98
C LEU A 62 2.34 14.85 6.83
N ARG A 63 1.13 14.66 6.30
CA ARG A 63 0.53 13.33 6.16
C ARG A 63 1.37 12.43 5.25
N SER A 64 1.72 12.90 4.05
CA SER A 64 2.45 12.07 3.07
C SER A 64 3.79 11.61 3.63
N VAL A 65 4.58 12.52 4.21
CA VAL A 65 5.89 12.17 4.78
C VAL A 65 5.74 11.33 6.05
N ALA A 66 4.81 11.68 6.95
CA ALA A 66 4.61 10.94 8.19
C ALA A 66 4.13 9.50 7.93
N THR A 67 3.16 9.30 7.04
CA THR A 67 2.71 7.95 6.64
C THR A 67 3.85 7.15 6.02
N ALA A 68 4.66 7.81 5.18
CA ALA A 68 5.80 7.17 4.54
C ALA A 68 6.87 6.74 5.54
N LEU A 69 7.13 7.52 6.60
CA LEU A 69 8.09 7.17 7.66
C LEU A 69 7.53 6.18 8.70
N GLY A 70 6.42 5.49 8.39
CA GLY A 70 5.81 4.47 9.25
C GLY A 70 5.13 5.01 10.51
N THR A 71 4.91 6.32 10.61
CA THR A 71 4.25 6.94 11.76
C THR A 71 2.75 6.65 11.78
N THR A 72 2.13 6.76 12.94
CA THR A 72 0.67 6.79 13.04
C THR A 72 0.18 8.22 12.87
N VAL A 73 -0.74 8.43 11.93
CA VAL A 73 -1.32 9.74 11.63
C VAL A 73 -2.81 9.73 12.00
N ALA A 74 -3.24 10.65 12.85
CA ALA A 74 -4.62 10.82 13.26
C ALA A 74 -5.08 12.26 13.02
N TRP A 75 -6.37 12.42 12.73
CA TRP A 75 -7.03 13.71 12.60
C TRP A 75 -8.22 13.78 13.56
N ASP A 76 -8.24 14.77 14.43
CA ASP A 76 -9.40 15.10 15.25
C ASP A 76 -10.22 16.21 14.57
N PRO A 77 -11.42 15.92 14.04
CA PRO A 77 -12.24 16.93 13.39
C PRO A 77 -12.86 17.93 14.35
N ALA A 78 -13.01 17.60 15.64
CA ALA A 78 -13.65 18.49 16.62
C ALA A 78 -12.71 19.62 17.02
N THR A 79 -11.43 19.31 17.20
CA THR A 79 -10.37 20.29 17.53
C THR A 79 -9.61 20.77 16.30
N GLN A 80 -9.82 20.15 15.15
CA GLN A 80 -9.04 20.38 13.92
C GLN A 80 -7.53 20.16 14.12
N THR A 81 -7.19 19.11 14.87
CA THR A 81 -5.79 18.79 15.21
C THR A 81 -5.30 17.59 14.43
N ALA A 82 -4.15 17.74 13.75
CA ALA A 82 -3.40 16.62 13.22
C ALA A 82 -2.44 16.10 14.29
N THR A 83 -2.43 14.79 14.52
CA THR A 83 -1.49 14.13 15.43
C THR A 83 -0.67 13.12 14.66
N VAL A 84 0.64 13.20 14.78
CA VAL A 84 1.61 12.24 14.25
C VAL A 84 2.36 11.64 15.42
N SER A 85 2.42 10.32 15.51
CA SER A 85 3.15 9.63 16.58
C SER A 85 4.05 8.53 16.05
N LYS A 86 5.25 8.46 16.63
CA LYS A 86 6.21 7.37 16.39
C LYS A 86 7.11 7.20 17.61
N ASN A 87 7.29 5.96 18.04
CA ASN A 87 8.21 5.57 19.11
C ASN A 87 8.07 6.37 20.42
N GLY A 88 6.84 6.74 20.79
CA GLY A 88 6.54 7.55 21.97
C GLY A 88 6.63 9.07 21.75
N THR A 89 7.24 9.51 20.65
CA THR A 89 7.23 10.91 20.23
C THR A 89 5.89 11.27 19.59
N VAL A 90 5.33 12.41 19.97
CA VAL A 90 4.03 12.91 19.50
C VAL A 90 4.19 14.35 18.99
N LEU A 91 3.98 14.53 17.69
CA LEU A 91 3.85 15.83 17.04
C LEU A 91 2.37 16.16 16.86
N THR A 92 1.92 17.29 17.38
CA THR A 92 0.58 17.82 17.10
C THR A 92 0.67 19.11 16.30
N VAL A 93 -0.27 19.29 15.38
CA VAL A 93 -0.44 20.53 14.61
C VAL A 93 -1.90 20.95 14.68
N ASP A 94 -2.14 22.10 15.31
CA ASP A 94 -3.45 22.72 15.40
C ASP A 94 -3.72 23.49 14.10
N ARG A 95 -4.78 23.16 13.36
CA ARG A 95 -5.06 23.83 12.08
C ARG A 95 -5.53 25.30 12.25
N PRO A 96 -6.41 25.65 13.20
CA PRO A 96 -6.83 27.03 13.44
C PRO A 96 -5.70 28.07 13.49
N ASP A 97 -4.61 27.79 14.19
CA ASP A 97 -3.47 28.72 14.33
C ASP A 97 -2.16 28.22 13.70
N LEU A 98 -2.14 27.00 13.18
CA LEU A 98 -0.97 26.33 12.59
C LEU A 98 0.20 26.23 13.56
N SER A 99 -0.07 26.25 14.86
CA SER A 99 0.90 25.98 15.91
C SER A 99 1.27 24.51 15.95
N MET A 100 2.50 24.24 16.38
CA MET A 100 3.05 22.90 16.43
C MET A 100 3.57 22.62 17.83
N GLN A 101 3.36 21.40 18.32
CA GLN A 101 3.91 20.95 19.60
C GLN A 101 4.57 19.58 19.42
N LEU A 102 5.74 19.41 20.04
CA LEU A 102 6.45 18.14 20.11
C LEU A 102 6.48 17.69 21.57
N ASP A 103 5.90 16.52 21.85
CA ASP A 103 5.77 15.96 23.20
C ASP A 103 5.14 16.96 24.19
N GLY A 104 4.14 17.71 23.71
CA GLY A 104 3.45 18.75 24.46
C GLY A 104 4.23 20.07 24.64
N GLN A 105 5.44 20.19 24.09
CA GLN A 105 6.21 21.42 24.10
C GLN A 105 6.03 22.21 22.80
N ALA A 106 5.71 23.49 22.91
CA ALA A 106 5.55 24.36 21.75
C ALA A 106 6.84 24.47 20.93
N LEU A 107 6.72 24.29 19.61
CA LEU A 107 7.80 24.50 18.66
C LEU A 107 7.76 25.91 18.08
N PRO A 108 8.91 26.53 17.77
CA PRO A 108 8.95 27.81 17.09
C PRO A 108 8.49 27.67 15.62
N GLY A 109 7.85 28.72 15.11
CA GLY A 109 7.32 28.77 13.74
C GLY A 109 5.90 28.21 13.62
N SER A 110 5.41 28.17 12.39
CA SER A 110 4.06 27.68 12.07
C SER A 110 4.10 26.73 10.89
N ALA A 111 3.16 25.81 10.85
CA ALA A 111 2.86 25.05 9.65
C ALA A 111 2.23 25.96 8.58
N LEU A 112 2.10 25.44 7.35
CA LEU A 112 1.37 26.07 6.26
C LEU A 112 0.16 25.20 5.89
N VAL A 113 -0.84 25.82 5.28
CA VAL A 113 -1.92 25.10 4.62
C VAL A 113 -1.90 25.43 3.14
N THR A 114 -1.73 24.41 2.30
CA THR A 114 -1.80 24.53 0.84
C THR A 114 -2.60 23.36 0.29
N GLY A 115 -3.51 23.62 -0.65
CA GLY A 115 -4.35 22.55 -1.23
C GLY A 115 -5.20 21.79 -0.18
N GLY A 116 -5.49 22.41 0.97
CA GLY A 116 -6.21 21.79 2.08
C GLY A 116 -5.36 20.86 2.97
N GLN A 117 -4.09 20.62 2.63
CA GLN A 117 -3.15 19.82 3.43
C GLN A 117 -2.28 20.70 4.31
N ILE A 118 -1.84 20.14 5.45
CA ILE A 118 -0.89 20.76 6.36
C ILE A 118 0.53 20.45 5.87
N LEU A 119 1.35 21.46 5.68
CA LEU A 119 2.78 21.33 5.43
C LEU A 119 3.55 21.82 6.65
N VAL A 120 4.51 21.02 7.10
CA VAL A 120 5.34 21.35 8.27
C VAL A 120 6.77 21.65 7.84
N PRO A 121 7.50 22.51 8.56
CA PRO A 121 8.92 22.73 8.28
C PRO A 121 9.70 21.42 8.37
N ALA A 122 10.62 21.18 7.44
CA ALA A 122 11.46 19.98 7.41
C ALA A 122 12.16 19.71 8.74
N GLN A 123 12.69 20.75 9.39
CA GLN A 123 13.35 20.66 10.71
C GLN A 123 12.45 20.11 11.82
N VAL A 124 11.13 20.31 11.71
CA VAL A 124 10.16 19.74 12.66
C VAL A 124 10.07 18.23 12.45
N LEU A 125 10.04 17.77 11.20
CA LEU A 125 10.06 16.34 10.89
C LEU A 125 11.38 15.69 11.29
N GLU A 126 12.51 16.38 11.11
CA GLU A 126 13.81 15.88 11.57
C GLU A 126 13.82 15.66 13.09
N LYS A 127 13.31 16.62 13.85
CA LYS A 127 13.23 16.52 15.32
C LYS A 127 12.21 15.51 15.79
N ALA A 128 11.03 15.49 15.18
CA ALA A 128 9.92 14.66 15.62
C ALA A 128 10.10 13.19 15.22
N LEU A 129 10.70 12.95 14.06
CA LEU A 129 10.76 11.62 13.48
C LEU A 129 12.18 11.06 13.48
N GLY A 130 13.23 11.87 13.62
CA GLY A 130 14.62 11.42 13.56
C GLY A 130 15.16 11.26 12.13
N ALA A 131 14.43 11.77 11.14
CA ALA A 131 14.86 11.77 9.75
C ALA A 131 15.89 12.87 9.48
N ARG A 132 16.78 12.66 8.50
CA ARG A 132 17.61 13.73 7.94
C ARG A 132 16.98 14.22 6.65
N VAL A 133 16.76 15.52 6.52
CA VAL A 133 16.17 16.12 5.32
C VAL A 133 17.20 16.99 4.61
N THR A 134 17.41 16.73 3.32
CA THR A 134 18.30 17.53 2.47
C THR A 134 17.56 18.04 1.24
N LEU A 135 17.79 19.29 0.87
CA LEU A 135 17.27 19.90 -0.35
C LEU A 135 18.38 19.92 -1.40
N ASP A 136 18.12 19.36 -2.57
CA ASP A 136 18.93 19.65 -3.75
C ASP A 136 18.50 20.99 -4.33
N SER A 137 19.36 22.00 -4.19
CA SER A 137 19.10 23.36 -4.67
C SER A 137 18.97 23.48 -6.19
N VAL A 138 19.45 22.49 -6.96
CA VAL A 138 19.40 22.52 -8.42
C VAL A 138 18.07 21.98 -8.94
N SER A 139 17.67 20.79 -8.47
CA SER A 139 16.40 20.18 -8.88
C SER A 139 15.19 20.63 -8.05
N GLY A 140 15.44 21.18 -6.85
CA GLY A 140 14.41 21.44 -5.84
C GLY A 140 13.98 20.19 -5.06
N ASN A 141 14.51 19.01 -5.41
CA ASN A 141 14.11 17.75 -4.78
C ASN A 141 14.50 17.73 -3.30
N VAL A 142 13.65 17.12 -2.49
CA VAL A 142 13.91 16.89 -1.09
C VAL A 142 14.20 15.41 -0.86
N TYR A 143 15.34 15.10 -0.28
CA TYR A 143 15.76 13.77 0.11
C TYR A 143 15.64 13.62 1.61
N ILE A 144 15.01 12.54 2.04
CA ILE A 144 14.81 12.18 3.44
C ILE A 144 15.55 10.87 3.64
N ASP A 145 16.62 10.90 4.43
CA ASP A 145 17.34 9.71 4.85
C ASP A 145 16.84 9.28 6.23
N TYR A 146 16.40 8.04 6.33
CA TYR A 146 15.75 7.48 7.50
C TYR A 146 16.31 6.09 7.85
N GLN A 147 17.57 6.07 8.31
CA GLN A 147 18.28 4.83 8.63
C GLN A 147 17.98 4.35 10.06
N GLU A 148 16.83 3.70 10.24
CA GLU A 148 16.55 2.94 11.47
C GLU A 148 17.23 1.57 11.43
N THR A 149 17.75 1.13 12.58
CA THR A 149 18.23 -0.23 12.76
C THR A 149 17.76 -0.82 14.08
N VAL A 150 17.46 -2.12 14.08
CA VAL A 150 17.16 -2.92 15.27
C VAL A 150 18.30 -3.91 15.44
N ASP A 151 19.06 -3.80 16.53
CA ASP A 151 20.26 -4.61 16.81
C ASP A 151 21.24 -4.70 15.61
N GLY A 152 21.42 -3.58 14.91
CA GLY A 152 22.33 -3.46 13.77
C GLY A 152 21.78 -4.01 12.44
N LEU A 153 20.51 -4.43 12.40
CA LEU A 153 19.80 -4.85 11.19
C LEU A 153 18.86 -3.74 10.73
N THR A 154 18.75 -3.53 9.42
CA THR A 154 17.65 -2.72 8.88
C THR A 154 16.32 -3.47 9.02
N PRO A 155 15.17 -2.78 9.00
CA PRO A 155 13.85 -3.43 9.02
C PRO A 155 13.67 -4.48 7.91
N GLU A 156 14.21 -4.21 6.71
CA GLU A 156 14.22 -5.13 5.57
C GLU A 156 15.01 -6.41 5.90
N GLN A 157 16.22 -6.25 6.44
CA GLN A 157 17.06 -7.39 6.84
C GLN A 157 16.40 -8.23 7.94
N LEU A 158 15.68 -7.58 8.86
CA LEU A 158 14.93 -8.26 9.90
C LEU A 158 13.76 -9.08 9.32
N LEU A 159 13.03 -8.56 8.33
CA LEU A 159 11.99 -9.32 7.61
C LEU A 159 12.57 -10.50 6.83
N VAL A 160 13.70 -10.32 6.14
CA VAL A 160 14.38 -11.42 5.43
C VAL A 160 14.76 -12.53 6.41
N LYS A 161 15.43 -12.19 7.53
CA LYS A 161 15.79 -13.16 8.58
C LYS A 161 14.57 -13.88 9.15
N SER A 162 13.47 -13.17 9.34
CA SER A 162 12.23 -13.76 9.85
C SER A 162 11.64 -14.78 8.88
N GLY A 163 11.60 -14.45 7.59
CA GLY A 163 11.18 -15.40 6.55
C GLY A 163 12.09 -16.64 6.45
N GLU A 164 13.40 -16.46 6.58
CA GLU A 164 14.38 -17.57 6.60
C GLU A 164 14.18 -18.49 7.83
N ALA A 165 13.93 -17.91 9.00
CA ALA A 165 13.67 -18.66 10.23
C ALA A 165 12.36 -19.47 10.14
N ALA A 166 11.30 -18.88 9.59
CA ALA A 166 10.04 -19.56 9.34
C ALA A 166 10.22 -20.74 8.37
N LYS A 167 10.93 -20.53 7.26
CA LYS A 167 11.22 -21.56 6.26
C LYS A 167 12.03 -22.73 6.85
N THR A 168 13.00 -22.43 7.71
CA THR A 168 13.84 -23.44 8.37
C THR A 168 13.06 -24.30 9.36
N SER A 169 11.99 -23.76 9.96
CA SER A 169 11.18 -24.48 10.94
C SER A 169 10.37 -25.63 10.35
N GLY A 170 10.07 -25.60 9.05
CA GLY A 170 9.42 -26.67 8.30
C GLY A 170 7.94 -26.93 8.62
N THR A 171 7.47 -26.64 9.83
CA THR A 171 6.06 -26.73 10.21
C THR A 171 5.66 -25.56 11.11
N TYR A 172 4.39 -25.18 11.07
CA TYR A 172 3.81 -24.21 12.01
C TYR A 172 2.28 -24.29 12.05
N LYS A 173 1.70 -23.71 13.10
CA LYS A 173 0.26 -23.48 13.26
C LYS A 173 -0.01 -21.99 13.24
N PHE A 174 -1.23 -21.63 12.90
CA PHE A 174 -1.66 -20.24 12.94
C PHE A 174 -3.12 -20.08 13.33
N THR A 175 -3.45 -18.91 13.87
CA THR A 175 -4.82 -18.41 14.01
C THR A 175 -4.89 -17.02 13.42
N ALA A 176 -5.98 -16.69 12.74
CA ALA A 176 -6.27 -15.35 12.27
C ALA A 176 -7.70 -14.93 12.63
N ARG A 177 -7.87 -13.66 12.95
CA ARG A 177 -9.17 -13.00 13.01
C ARG A 177 -9.16 -11.88 12.00
N LEU A 178 -10.15 -11.85 11.13
CA LEU A 178 -10.31 -10.84 10.09
C LEU A 178 -11.71 -10.25 10.20
N ASP A 179 -11.79 -8.99 10.59
CA ASP A 179 -13.04 -8.26 10.69
C ASP A 179 -13.13 -7.29 9.50
N VAL A 180 -13.93 -7.65 8.49
CA VAL A 180 -14.20 -6.79 7.33
C VAL A 180 -15.49 -6.01 7.58
N SER A 181 -15.42 -4.69 7.58
CA SER A 181 -16.56 -3.81 7.82
C SER A 181 -16.81 -2.92 6.62
N THR A 182 -18.06 -2.88 6.17
CA THR A 182 -18.50 -1.99 5.09
C THR A 182 -19.53 -1.00 5.61
N SER A 183 -19.40 0.27 5.24
CA SER A 183 -20.39 1.30 5.54
C SER A 183 -20.72 2.12 4.30
N ALA A 184 -21.98 2.50 4.17
CA ALA A 184 -22.46 3.46 3.18
C ALA A 184 -23.02 4.68 3.92
N GLN A 185 -22.96 5.85 3.28
CA GLN A 185 -23.39 7.09 3.93
C GLN A 185 -24.85 7.01 4.41
N GLY A 186 -25.07 7.24 5.70
CA GLY A 186 -26.40 7.20 6.32
C GLY A 186 -26.91 5.79 6.67
N GLN A 187 -26.11 4.74 6.48
CA GLN A 187 -26.44 3.37 6.88
C GLN A 187 -25.49 2.86 7.98
N PRO A 188 -25.96 2.01 8.90
CA PRO A 188 -25.08 1.36 9.86
C PRO A 188 -24.05 0.48 9.16
N ALA A 189 -22.84 0.42 9.71
CA ALA A 189 -21.81 -0.47 9.20
C ALA A 189 -22.22 -1.94 9.35
N VAL A 190 -21.89 -2.75 8.34
CA VAL A 190 -22.05 -4.21 8.37
C VAL A 190 -20.66 -4.81 8.52
N THR A 191 -20.44 -5.55 9.61
CA THR A 191 -19.18 -6.24 9.89
C THR A 191 -19.34 -7.74 9.67
N LEU A 192 -18.41 -8.32 8.91
CA LEU A 192 -18.28 -9.74 8.63
C LEU A 192 -17.04 -10.28 9.37
N PRO A 193 -17.21 -10.84 10.58
CA PRO A 193 -16.12 -11.44 11.30
C PRO A 193 -15.78 -12.81 10.70
N MET A 194 -14.50 -13.03 10.46
CA MET A 194 -13.94 -14.29 10.01
C MET A 194 -12.86 -14.75 10.98
N GLN A 195 -12.91 -16.03 11.35
CA GLN A 195 -11.87 -16.69 12.12
C GLN A 195 -11.25 -17.78 11.27
N ILE A 196 -9.94 -17.84 11.24
CA ILE A 196 -9.19 -18.83 10.47
C ILE A 196 -8.22 -19.50 11.43
N GLN A 197 -8.07 -20.82 11.33
CA GLN A 197 -7.01 -21.54 12.01
C GLN A 197 -6.41 -22.59 11.08
N GLY A 198 -5.12 -22.85 11.23
CA GLY A 198 -4.39 -23.78 10.38
C GLY A 198 -3.03 -24.12 10.98
N GLN A 199 -2.05 -24.47 10.14
CA GLN A 199 -1.90 -25.85 9.74
C GLN A 199 -0.95 -26.03 8.58
N VAL A 200 0.35 -25.74 8.71
CA VAL A 200 1.26 -25.83 7.55
C VAL A 200 2.45 -26.74 7.83
N GLN A 201 2.80 -27.53 6.83
CA GLN A 201 4.05 -28.26 6.71
C GLN A 201 4.66 -27.99 5.33
N GLU A 202 5.88 -27.48 5.34
CA GLU A 202 6.66 -27.26 4.13
C GLU A 202 7.24 -28.59 3.60
N PRO A 203 7.31 -28.76 2.27
CA PRO A 203 6.74 -27.89 1.24
C PRO A 203 5.25 -28.19 0.98
N GLY A 204 4.43 -27.14 0.95
CA GLY A 204 3.13 -27.17 0.24
C GLY A 204 1.99 -27.99 0.85
N LEU A 205 2.13 -28.51 2.07
CA LEU A 205 1.05 -29.22 2.77
C LEU A 205 0.36 -28.26 3.75
N ALA A 206 -0.95 -28.03 3.57
CA ALA A 206 -1.69 -27.09 4.41
C ALA A 206 -3.11 -27.56 4.74
N TYR A 207 -3.56 -27.26 5.95
CA TYR A 207 -4.96 -27.36 6.36
C TYR A 207 -5.42 -26.06 6.99
N THR A 208 -6.61 -25.60 6.61
CA THR A 208 -7.24 -24.42 7.22
C THR A 208 -8.71 -24.69 7.54
N LEU A 209 -9.16 -24.25 8.69
CA LEU A 209 -10.57 -24.12 9.04
C LEU A 209 -10.93 -22.63 9.14
N SER A 210 -11.84 -22.20 8.29
CA SER A 210 -12.39 -20.84 8.30
C SER A 210 -13.83 -20.87 8.79
N THR A 211 -14.15 -20.03 9.77
CA THR A 211 -15.51 -19.80 10.28
C THR A 211 -15.91 -18.36 10.00
N MET A 212 -16.98 -18.19 9.23
CA MET A 212 -17.56 -16.89 8.91
C MET A 212 -18.96 -16.81 9.52
N SER A 213 -19.31 -15.66 10.10
CA SER A 213 -20.67 -15.40 10.57
C SER A 213 -21.36 -14.39 9.67
N MET A 214 -22.49 -14.78 9.08
CA MET A 214 -23.30 -13.90 8.23
C MET A 214 -24.77 -14.00 8.66
N GLY A 215 -25.35 -12.89 9.13
CA GLY A 215 -26.76 -12.84 9.53
C GLY A 215 -27.12 -13.83 10.66
N GLY A 216 -26.19 -14.07 11.60
CA GLY A 216 -26.37 -15.01 12.72
C GLY A 216 -26.24 -16.49 12.36
N LYS A 217 -25.90 -16.82 11.09
CA LYS A 217 -25.56 -18.18 10.67
C LYS A 217 -24.05 -18.31 10.54
N GLU A 218 -23.51 -19.37 11.13
CA GLU A 218 -22.12 -19.75 10.92
C GLU A 218 -21.97 -20.57 9.65
N ILE A 219 -20.98 -20.22 8.84
CA ILE A 219 -20.51 -20.98 7.70
C ILE A 219 -19.10 -21.46 8.04
N LYS A 220 -18.90 -22.78 8.00
CA LYS A 220 -17.60 -23.41 8.20
C LYS A 220 -17.08 -23.90 6.86
N SER A 221 -15.86 -23.52 6.53
CA SER A 221 -15.16 -23.96 5.33
C SER A 221 -13.80 -24.51 5.73
N GLU A 222 -13.58 -25.78 5.47
CA GLU A 222 -12.27 -26.40 5.59
C GLU A 222 -11.60 -26.39 4.21
N SER A 223 -10.29 -26.14 4.19
CA SER A 223 -9.46 -26.34 3.01
C SER A 223 -8.26 -27.23 3.36
N TYR A 224 -7.86 -28.07 2.42
CA TYR A 224 -6.69 -28.92 2.52
C TYR A 224 -5.93 -28.86 1.20
N VAL A 225 -4.63 -28.59 1.27
CA VAL A 225 -3.73 -28.52 0.12
C VAL A 225 -2.67 -29.59 0.28
N ASP A 226 -2.51 -30.42 -0.75
CA ASP A 226 -1.52 -31.50 -0.83
C ASP A 226 -1.10 -31.68 -2.29
N ASP A 227 0.21 -31.66 -2.54
CA ASP A 227 0.80 -31.79 -3.89
C ASP A 227 0.15 -30.88 -4.95
N GLY A 228 -0.11 -29.61 -4.60
CA GLY A 228 -0.73 -28.62 -5.47
C GLY A 228 -2.23 -28.82 -5.74
N LYS A 229 -2.85 -29.88 -5.20
CA LYS A 229 -4.30 -30.08 -5.23
C LYS A 229 -4.94 -29.43 -4.03
N MET A 230 -6.07 -28.77 -4.25
CA MET A 230 -6.86 -28.15 -3.20
C MET A 230 -8.18 -28.90 -3.04
N TYR A 231 -8.50 -29.22 -1.80
CA TYR A 231 -9.76 -29.83 -1.41
C TYR A 231 -10.50 -28.88 -0.47
N MET A 232 -11.82 -28.81 -0.61
CA MET A 232 -12.67 -28.00 0.26
C MET A 232 -13.81 -28.84 0.83
N ASN A 233 -14.16 -28.59 2.09
CA ASN A 233 -15.34 -29.14 2.74
C ASN A 233 -16.12 -27.99 3.39
N VAL A 234 -17.29 -27.69 2.84
CA VAL A 234 -18.16 -26.61 3.32
C VAL A 234 -19.29 -27.20 4.14
N ASN A 235 -19.44 -26.73 5.38
CA ASN A 235 -20.47 -27.16 6.33
C ASN A 235 -20.56 -28.70 6.51
N GLY A 236 -19.44 -29.41 6.39
CA GLY A 236 -19.40 -30.86 6.54
C GLY A 236 -20.04 -31.65 5.39
N ALA A 237 -20.26 -31.02 4.22
CA ALA A 237 -20.85 -31.67 3.05
C ALA A 237 -19.96 -32.73 2.37
N GLY A 238 -18.71 -32.89 2.85
CA GLY A 238 -17.72 -33.80 2.31
C GLY A 238 -16.68 -33.05 1.47
N TRP A 239 -15.48 -33.64 1.40
CA TRP A 239 -14.36 -33.08 0.64
C TRP A 239 -14.60 -33.13 -0.86
N LYS A 240 -14.33 -32.03 -1.53
CA LYS A 240 -14.37 -31.92 -3.00
C LYS A 240 -13.07 -31.29 -3.47
N GLU A 241 -12.48 -31.87 -4.51
CA GLU A 241 -11.36 -31.24 -5.21
C GLU A 241 -11.85 -29.97 -5.90
N VAL A 242 -11.11 -28.87 -5.70
CA VAL A 242 -11.39 -27.57 -6.31
C VAL A 242 -10.20 -27.23 -7.19
N PRO A 243 -10.42 -26.93 -8.49
CA PRO A 243 -9.33 -26.55 -9.37
C PRO A 243 -8.66 -25.27 -8.88
N VAL A 244 -7.36 -25.35 -8.64
CA VAL A 244 -6.54 -24.17 -8.32
C VAL A 244 -6.42 -23.35 -9.61
N SER A 245 -6.86 -22.09 -9.56
CA SER A 245 -6.71 -21.21 -10.72
C SER A 245 -5.23 -20.94 -10.99
N SER A 246 -4.86 -20.78 -12.25
CA SER A 246 -3.48 -20.43 -12.64
C SER A 246 -3.00 -19.13 -11.97
N SER A 247 -3.92 -18.20 -11.69
CA SER A 247 -3.61 -16.96 -10.96
C SER A 247 -3.24 -17.22 -9.50
N LEU A 248 -3.92 -18.14 -8.82
CA LEU A 248 -3.61 -18.51 -7.43
C LEU A 248 -2.28 -19.26 -7.35
N SER A 249 -2.00 -20.16 -8.31
CA SER A 249 -0.71 -20.86 -8.37
C SER A 249 0.46 -19.92 -8.66
N ASN A 250 0.29 -18.96 -9.57
CA ASN A 250 1.34 -17.99 -9.89
C ASN A 250 1.62 -17.07 -8.69
N MET A 251 0.58 -16.64 -7.98
CA MET A 251 0.73 -15.84 -6.76
C MET A 251 1.43 -16.65 -5.64
N GLN A 252 1.09 -17.92 -5.45
CA GLN A 252 1.83 -18.77 -4.51
C GLN A 252 3.31 -18.92 -4.89
N GLN A 253 3.62 -18.99 -6.18
CA GLN A 253 4.99 -19.11 -6.66
C GLN A 253 5.78 -17.79 -6.52
N GLU A 254 5.12 -16.64 -6.71
CA GLU A 254 5.71 -15.30 -6.58
C GLU A 254 5.95 -14.88 -5.12
N PHE A 255 5.03 -15.24 -4.20
CA PHE A 255 5.11 -14.83 -2.79
C PHE A 255 5.74 -15.90 -1.86
N GLY A 256 5.97 -17.11 -2.35
CA GLY A 256 6.09 -18.30 -1.48
C GLY A 256 7.49 -18.78 -1.10
N ASN A 257 8.57 -18.40 -1.80
CA ASN A 257 9.79 -19.22 -1.71
C ASN A 257 11.11 -18.51 -1.36
N ASP A 258 11.19 -17.18 -1.47
CA ASP A 258 12.40 -16.41 -1.19
C ASP A 258 12.08 -15.18 -0.34
N PRO A 259 12.49 -15.15 0.94
CA PRO A 259 12.29 -14.01 1.83
C PRO A 259 12.84 -12.69 1.28
N ALA A 260 13.97 -12.71 0.56
CA ALA A 260 14.54 -11.51 -0.02
C ALA A 260 13.67 -10.98 -1.16
N ALA A 261 13.23 -11.86 -2.06
CA ALA A 261 12.33 -11.50 -3.15
C ALA A 261 10.97 -10.96 -2.64
N ASN A 262 10.48 -11.50 -1.51
CA ASN A 262 9.26 -10.99 -0.87
C ASN A 262 9.43 -9.55 -0.39
N VAL A 263 10.59 -9.21 0.21
CA VAL A 263 10.90 -7.84 0.62
C VAL A 263 11.06 -6.91 -0.58
N ASP A 264 11.72 -7.36 -1.66
CA ASP A 264 11.81 -6.59 -2.91
C ASP A 264 10.42 -6.32 -3.49
N MET A 265 9.51 -7.28 -3.41
CA MET A 265 8.13 -7.13 -3.86
C MET A 265 7.33 -6.15 -2.99
N ILE A 266 7.55 -6.12 -1.67
CA ILE A 266 7.00 -5.07 -0.79
C ILE A 266 7.47 -3.70 -1.29
N GLY A 267 8.77 -3.54 -1.57
CA GLY A 267 9.29 -2.31 -2.18
C GLY A 267 8.63 -1.98 -3.52
N ALA A 268 8.45 -2.98 -4.40
CA ALA A 268 7.85 -2.82 -5.73
C ALA A 268 6.38 -2.37 -5.69
N MET A 269 5.61 -2.84 -4.69
CA MET A 269 4.22 -2.41 -4.48
C MET A 269 4.10 -1.04 -3.80
N GLY A 270 5.22 -0.39 -3.47
CA GLY A 270 5.23 0.89 -2.77
C GLY A 270 5.18 0.76 -1.25
N GLY A 271 5.48 -0.42 -0.72
CA GLY A 271 5.68 -0.64 0.70
C GLY A 271 6.92 0.10 1.21
N ILE A 272 6.78 0.71 2.37
CA ILE A 272 7.85 1.35 3.12
C ILE A 272 7.95 0.62 4.45
N ILE A 273 9.15 0.13 4.76
CA ILE A 273 9.41 -0.77 5.87
C ILE A 273 10.12 0.05 6.94
N SER A 274 9.63 0.00 8.18
CA SER A 274 10.15 0.82 9.28
C SER A 274 10.21 0.03 10.58
N ALA A 275 11.15 0.36 11.45
CA ALA A 275 11.20 -0.18 12.79
C ALA A 275 10.26 0.63 13.70
N MET A 276 9.65 -0.06 14.65
CA MET A 276 8.83 0.54 15.69
C MET A 276 9.42 0.20 17.06
N THR A 277 8.97 0.90 18.11
CA THR A 277 9.31 0.54 19.49
C THR A 277 8.97 -0.93 19.75
N PRO A 278 9.88 -1.71 20.34
CA PRO A 278 9.60 -3.09 20.72
C PRO A 278 8.34 -3.19 21.60
N GLN A 279 7.53 -4.21 21.35
CA GLN A 279 6.27 -4.43 22.07
C GLN A 279 6.23 -5.82 22.68
N THR A 280 5.47 -5.97 23.75
CA THR A 280 5.35 -7.27 24.43
C THR A 280 4.17 -8.06 23.88
N VAL A 281 4.43 -9.30 23.44
CA VAL A 281 3.42 -10.27 23.00
C VAL A 281 3.57 -11.52 23.85
N ASP A 282 2.49 -11.91 24.54
CA ASP A 282 2.44 -13.09 25.42
C ASP A 282 3.61 -13.16 26.42
N GLY A 283 4.02 -12.01 26.97
CA GLY A 283 5.11 -11.88 27.95
C GLY A 283 6.53 -11.85 27.37
N ALA A 284 6.69 -11.94 26.04
CA ALA A 284 7.98 -11.80 25.36
C ALA A 284 8.06 -10.44 24.63
N THR A 285 9.16 -9.72 24.81
CA THR A 285 9.45 -8.51 24.02
C THR A 285 9.80 -8.91 22.59
N CYS A 286 9.07 -8.35 21.64
CA CYS A 286 9.25 -8.55 20.20
C CYS A 286 9.76 -7.28 19.55
N ASP A 287 10.64 -7.44 18.57
CA ASP A 287 10.93 -6.39 17.60
C ASP A 287 9.70 -6.21 16.72
N VAL A 288 9.38 -4.96 16.40
CA VAL A 288 8.19 -4.62 15.63
C VAL A 288 8.61 -3.95 14.33
N VAL A 289 8.25 -4.56 13.20
CA VAL A 289 8.40 -3.99 11.87
C VAL A 289 7.04 -3.54 11.38
N ARG A 290 6.95 -2.30 10.90
CA ARG A 290 5.76 -1.78 10.23
C ARG A 290 6.00 -1.66 8.74
N VAL A 291 5.04 -2.11 7.94
CA VAL A 291 4.98 -1.86 6.51
C VAL A 291 3.80 -0.96 6.22
N THR A 292 4.04 0.26 5.71
CA THR A 292 2.98 1.12 5.17
C THR A 292 3.06 1.12 3.65
N VAL A 293 1.94 1.32 2.96
CA VAL A 293 1.90 1.23 1.50
C VAL A 293 1.50 2.57 0.89
N ASP A 294 2.33 3.09 -0.03
CA ASP A 294 1.99 4.26 -0.84
C ASP A 294 0.81 3.90 -1.78
N PRO A 295 -0.33 4.58 -1.66
CA PRO A 295 -1.55 4.19 -2.37
C PRO A 295 -1.45 4.36 -3.89
N VAL A 296 -0.61 5.28 -4.39
CA VAL A 296 -0.46 5.53 -5.82
C VAL A 296 0.49 4.51 -6.45
N ARG A 297 1.61 4.23 -5.79
CA ARG A 297 2.53 3.17 -6.19
C ARG A 297 1.84 1.81 -6.16
N PHE A 298 1.06 1.54 -5.12
CA PHE A 298 0.26 0.32 -5.03
C PHE A 298 -0.77 0.22 -6.15
N LYS A 299 -1.54 1.28 -6.41
CA LYS A 299 -2.49 1.30 -7.53
C LYS A 299 -1.79 1.08 -8.88
N THR A 300 -0.60 1.65 -9.06
CA THR A 300 0.23 1.45 -10.26
C THR A 300 0.68 0.00 -10.39
N TRP A 301 1.20 -0.58 -9.31
CA TRP A 301 1.60 -1.99 -9.23
C TRP A 301 0.41 -2.92 -9.51
N LEU A 302 -0.73 -2.69 -8.84
CA LEU A 302 -1.96 -3.45 -9.02
C LEU A 302 -2.49 -3.39 -10.46
N THR A 303 -2.42 -2.22 -11.09
CA THR A 303 -2.79 -2.05 -12.52
C THR A 303 -1.92 -2.91 -13.43
N LYS A 304 -0.60 -2.96 -13.18
CA LYS A 304 0.34 -3.80 -13.95
C LYS A 304 0.05 -5.29 -13.74
N MET A 305 -0.13 -5.71 -12.49
CA MET A 305 -0.45 -7.09 -12.13
C MET A 305 -1.76 -7.58 -12.78
N MET A 306 -2.84 -6.80 -12.66
CA MET A 306 -4.13 -7.18 -13.27
C MET A 306 -4.08 -7.19 -14.80
N GLY A 307 -3.30 -6.29 -15.41
CA GLY A 307 -3.06 -6.31 -16.85
C GLY A 307 -2.38 -7.61 -17.32
N ALA A 308 -1.48 -8.17 -16.50
CA ALA A 308 -0.83 -9.45 -16.78
C ALA A 308 -1.78 -10.65 -16.63
N VAL A 309 -2.73 -10.61 -15.68
CA VAL A 309 -3.70 -11.70 -15.46
C VAL A 309 -4.81 -11.75 -16.51
N THR A 310 -5.17 -10.61 -17.11
CA THR A 310 -6.31 -10.51 -18.05
C THR A 310 -5.95 -10.71 -19.52
N SER A 311 -4.72 -11.17 -19.82
CA SER A 311 -4.13 -11.16 -21.16
C SER A 311 -4.64 -12.21 -22.17
N SER A 312 -5.75 -12.90 -21.91
CA SER A 312 -6.29 -13.90 -22.84
C SER A 312 -7.82 -13.93 -22.90
N GLY A 313 -8.40 -13.56 -24.06
CA GLY A 313 -9.81 -13.75 -24.39
C GLY A 313 -10.43 -12.62 -25.22
N ASP A 314 -11.54 -12.90 -25.91
CA ASP A 314 -12.24 -11.96 -26.82
C ASP A 314 -12.77 -10.69 -26.12
N ASN A 315 -12.94 -10.72 -24.80
CA ASN A 315 -13.44 -9.61 -23.98
C ASN A 315 -12.34 -8.84 -23.22
N GLN A 316 -11.06 -9.08 -23.52
CA GLN A 316 -9.92 -8.49 -22.80
C GLN A 316 -10.05 -6.96 -22.64
N ALA A 317 -10.34 -6.23 -23.72
CA ALA A 317 -10.44 -4.77 -23.67
C ALA A 317 -11.60 -4.29 -22.77
N GLN A 318 -12.70 -5.03 -22.71
CA GLN A 318 -13.84 -4.70 -21.86
C GLN A 318 -13.52 -4.96 -20.38
N VAL A 319 -12.90 -6.10 -20.08
CA VAL A 319 -12.47 -6.46 -18.71
C VAL A 319 -11.41 -5.48 -18.21
N GLN A 320 -10.42 -5.15 -19.04
CA GLN A 320 -9.37 -4.21 -18.68
C GLN A 320 -9.93 -2.80 -18.43
N LYS A 321 -10.90 -2.35 -19.25
CA LYS A 321 -11.59 -1.08 -19.02
C LYS A 321 -12.40 -1.10 -17.73
N LEU A 322 -13.16 -2.16 -17.46
CA LEU A 322 -13.93 -2.30 -16.23
C LEU A 322 -13.02 -2.23 -14.99
N LEU A 323 -11.87 -2.91 -15.02
CA LEU A 323 -10.90 -2.87 -13.94
C LEU A 323 -10.28 -1.47 -13.75
N GLN A 324 -9.96 -0.78 -14.86
CA GLN A 324 -9.47 0.60 -14.79
C GLN A 324 -10.53 1.55 -14.21
N ASP A 325 -11.79 1.42 -14.62
CA ASP A 325 -12.90 2.22 -14.11
C ASP A 325 -13.09 1.97 -12.60
N MET A 326 -13.03 0.69 -12.15
CA MET A 326 -13.08 0.33 -10.74
C MET A 326 -11.91 0.90 -9.92
N LEU A 327 -10.69 0.78 -10.42
CA LEU A 327 -9.52 1.40 -9.78
C LEU A 327 -9.63 2.92 -9.74
N GLY A 328 -10.27 3.52 -10.75
CA GLY A 328 -10.51 4.96 -10.86
C GLY A 328 -11.29 5.53 -9.68
N VAL A 329 -12.26 4.76 -9.15
CA VAL A 329 -13.12 5.17 -8.03
C VAL A 329 -12.64 4.71 -6.66
N MET A 330 -11.68 3.78 -6.61
CA MET A 330 -11.08 3.30 -5.36
C MET A 330 -10.02 4.27 -4.82
N ARG A 331 -10.06 4.53 -3.51
CA ARG A 331 -9.05 5.28 -2.75
C ARG A 331 -8.61 4.42 -1.58
N ILE A 332 -7.30 4.20 -1.47
CA ILE A 332 -6.70 3.53 -0.32
C ILE A 332 -6.33 4.65 0.66
N ASN A 333 -7.06 4.73 1.76
CA ASN A 333 -6.86 5.76 2.78
C ASN A 333 -5.76 5.32 3.75
N ASN A 334 -5.70 4.02 4.06
CA ASN A 334 -4.68 3.41 4.89
C ASN A 334 -4.47 1.94 4.48
N LEU A 335 -3.23 1.50 4.43
CA LEU A 335 -2.85 0.10 4.33
C LEU A 335 -1.53 -0.07 5.08
N ALA A 336 -1.59 -0.80 6.19
CA ALA A 336 -0.46 -1.01 7.05
C ALA A 336 -0.44 -2.43 7.63
N PHE A 337 0.76 -2.97 7.77
CA PHE A 337 1.04 -4.23 8.45
C PHE A 337 1.97 -3.96 9.63
N GLU A 338 1.75 -4.60 10.76
CA GLU A 338 2.66 -4.56 11.92
C GLU A 338 3.04 -6.00 12.28
N ILE A 339 4.32 -6.32 12.18
CA ILE A 339 4.88 -7.66 12.25
C ILE A 339 5.75 -7.75 13.49
N PHE A 340 5.46 -8.72 14.36
CA PHE A 340 6.10 -8.90 15.66
C PHE A 340 7.02 -10.12 15.59
N ILE A 341 8.31 -9.86 15.76
CA ILE A 341 9.38 -10.81 15.54
C ILE A 341 10.08 -11.06 16.88
N ASP A 342 10.24 -12.33 17.24
CA ASP A 342 11.01 -12.73 18.40
C ASP A 342 12.50 -12.41 18.16
N PRO A 343 13.16 -11.55 18.97
CA PRO A 343 14.52 -11.07 18.69
C PRO A 343 15.59 -12.16 18.76
N GLN A 344 15.31 -13.29 19.42
CA GLN A 344 16.26 -14.38 19.57
C GLN A 344 16.14 -15.43 18.47
N THR A 345 14.90 -15.79 18.12
CA THR A 345 14.61 -16.86 17.16
C THR A 345 14.34 -16.33 15.75
N TYR A 346 14.08 -15.03 15.62
CA TYR A 346 13.55 -14.37 14.43
C TYR A 346 12.19 -14.90 13.95
N LEU A 347 11.50 -15.73 14.73
CA LEU A 347 10.20 -16.25 14.34
C LEU A 347 9.12 -15.18 14.52
N LEU A 348 8.25 -15.05 13.52
CA LEU A 348 7.04 -14.24 13.60
C LEU A 348 6.14 -14.81 14.70
N ARG A 349 5.71 -13.96 15.63
CA ARG A 349 4.75 -14.30 16.68
C ARG A 349 3.35 -13.81 16.37
N GLN A 350 3.25 -12.58 15.89
CA GLN A 350 1.99 -11.91 15.64
C GLN A 350 2.12 -10.95 14.47
N GLU A 351 1.02 -10.73 13.76
CA GLU A 351 0.91 -9.73 12.71
C GLU A 351 -0.46 -9.05 12.79
N TYR A 352 -0.50 -7.74 12.61
CA TYR A 352 -1.72 -6.98 12.43
C TYR A 352 -1.80 -6.41 11.02
N LEU A 353 -2.98 -6.49 10.41
CA LEU A 353 -3.35 -5.80 9.18
C LEU A 353 -4.36 -4.72 9.53
N THR A 354 -4.11 -3.50 9.07
CA THR A 354 -5.11 -2.43 9.04
C THR A 354 -5.24 -1.91 7.62
N MET A 355 -6.45 -1.94 7.10
CA MET A 355 -6.77 -1.40 5.79
C MET A 355 -8.03 -0.56 5.88
N GLU A 356 -7.98 0.60 5.25
CA GLU A 356 -9.11 1.49 5.06
C GLU A 356 -9.13 1.95 3.62
N MET A 357 -10.25 1.68 2.95
CA MET A 357 -10.50 2.04 1.57
C MET A 357 -11.82 2.76 1.46
N SER A 358 -11.88 3.75 0.58
CA SER A 358 -13.13 4.36 0.14
C SER A 358 -13.35 4.06 -1.34
N VAL A 359 -14.59 3.82 -1.72
CA VAL A 359 -15.00 3.63 -3.11
C VAL A 359 -16.07 4.64 -3.44
N ASP A 360 -15.79 5.52 -4.39
CA ASP A 360 -16.72 6.55 -4.86
C ASP A 360 -17.63 5.96 -5.94
N MET A 361 -18.77 5.40 -5.52
CA MET A 361 -19.72 4.75 -6.42
C MET A 361 -21.16 5.23 -6.17
N PRO A 362 -22.01 5.34 -7.22
CA PRO A 362 -23.40 5.75 -7.04
C PRO A 362 -24.20 4.75 -6.19
N PRO A 363 -25.19 5.19 -5.38
CA PRO A 363 -25.65 6.57 -5.18
C PRO A 363 -24.85 7.36 -4.12
N ALA A 364 -23.94 6.72 -3.38
CA ALA A 364 -23.18 7.33 -2.31
C ALA A 364 -21.85 6.58 -2.07
N PRO A 365 -20.79 7.27 -1.64
CA PRO A 365 -19.51 6.64 -1.36
C PRO A 365 -19.64 5.57 -0.27
N MET A 366 -18.86 4.51 -0.43
CA MET A 366 -18.75 3.43 0.55
C MET A 366 -17.36 3.41 1.15
N THR A 367 -17.27 3.03 2.42
CA THR A 367 -16.00 2.78 3.11
C THR A 367 -15.91 1.30 3.46
N LEU A 368 -14.76 0.71 3.19
CA LEU A 368 -14.38 -0.63 3.58
C LEU A 368 -13.19 -0.53 4.54
N THR A 369 -13.36 -1.07 5.73
CA THR A 369 -12.29 -1.21 6.72
C THR A 369 -12.05 -2.69 6.97
N GLU A 370 -10.80 -3.05 7.14
CA GLU A 370 -10.39 -4.41 7.48
C GLU A 370 -9.36 -4.34 8.61
N HIS A 371 -9.63 -5.13 9.64
CA HIS A 371 -8.71 -5.34 10.75
C HIS A 371 -8.40 -6.83 10.83
N GLY A 372 -7.15 -7.17 10.56
CA GLY A 372 -6.62 -8.52 10.66
C GLY A 372 -5.71 -8.65 11.87
N ALA A 373 -5.81 -9.77 12.57
CA ALA A 373 -4.86 -10.18 13.61
C ALA A 373 -4.47 -11.64 13.38
N PHE A 374 -3.20 -11.89 13.12
CA PHE A 374 -2.64 -13.19 12.81
C PHE A 374 -1.65 -13.58 13.90
N ARG A 375 -1.63 -14.86 14.27
CA ARG A 375 -0.67 -15.42 15.22
C ARG A 375 -0.10 -16.69 14.64
N MET A 376 1.22 -16.83 14.72
CA MET A 376 1.94 -18.03 14.30
C MET A 376 2.62 -18.66 15.52
N TYR A 377 2.56 -19.98 15.62
CA TYR A 377 3.09 -20.71 16.78
C TYR A 377 3.34 -22.18 16.44
N GLY A 378 3.95 -22.92 17.37
CA GLY A 378 4.20 -24.35 17.18
C GLY A 378 5.20 -24.65 16.06
N PHE A 379 6.13 -23.74 15.81
CA PHE A 379 7.19 -23.91 14.82
C PHE A 379 8.00 -25.19 15.08
N GLY A 380 8.22 -25.99 14.03
CA GLY A 380 8.96 -27.25 14.10
C GLY A 380 8.26 -28.38 14.88
N GLN A 381 7.01 -28.18 15.30
CA GLN A 381 6.22 -29.21 15.97
C GLN A 381 5.36 -30.00 14.97
N PRO A 382 5.03 -31.28 15.25
CA PRO A 382 4.15 -32.05 14.39
C PRO A 382 2.78 -31.37 14.16
N VAL A 383 2.30 -31.44 12.92
CA VAL A 383 0.97 -30.97 12.50
C VAL A 383 0.05 -32.15 12.18
N GLN A 384 -1.25 -31.97 12.34
CA GLN A 384 -2.25 -33.03 12.18
C GLN A 384 -3.17 -32.75 10.99
N MET A 385 -2.95 -33.41 9.86
CA MET A 385 -3.75 -33.19 8.65
C MET A 385 -5.05 -34.01 8.65
N PRO A 386 -6.14 -33.50 8.05
CA PRO A 386 -7.37 -34.26 7.90
C PRO A 386 -7.17 -35.46 6.96
N GLN A 387 -7.98 -36.49 7.13
CA GLN A 387 -8.07 -37.58 6.17
C GLN A 387 -8.99 -37.14 5.03
N VAL A 388 -8.41 -36.80 3.89
CA VAL A 388 -9.15 -36.50 2.66
C VAL A 388 -9.19 -37.77 1.80
N PRO A 389 -10.37 -38.28 1.43
CA PRO A 389 -10.47 -39.46 0.57
C PRO A 389 -9.71 -39.21 -0.73
N ALA A 390 -8.78 -40.11 -1.09
CA ALA A 390 -8.13 -40.08 -2.39
C ALA A 390 -9.21 -40.11 -3.48
N GLY A 391 -9.17 -39.14 -4.40
CA GLY A 391 -10.22 -38.87 -5.38
C GLY A 391 -10.76 -40.13 -6.07
N GLN A 392 -12.08 -40.21 -6.18
CA GLN A 392 -12.78 -41.10 -7.12
C GLN A 392 -12.80 -40.48 -8.51
#